data_AF-A0A4R6RKD5-F1
#
_entry.id   AF-A0A4R6RKD5-F1
#
_cell.length_a   1.000
_cell.length_b   1.000
_cell.length_c   1.000
_cell.angle_alpha   90.00
_cell.angle_beta   90.00
_cell.angle_gamma   90.00
#
_symmetry.space_group_name_H-M   'P 1'
#
loop_
_entity.id
_entity.type
_entity.pdbx_description
1 polymer ?
#
loop_
_entity_poly.entity_id
_entity_poly.type
_entity_poly.pdbx_seq_one_letter_code
_entity_poly.pdbx_strand_id
1 'polypeptide(L)'
;MTATASAPDVNDPRRSFQGLILTLQRFWAEQGCVVLQPYDMEVGAGTFHPATTLRSLGPKPWKAAYVQPSRRPTDGRYGENPNRFQHYYQFQVILKPSPENLQELYLQSLYAIGIDPALHDIRFVEDDWESPTLGAWGLGWECWCDGMEVSQFTYFQQVAGIECSPVSGELTYGLERLAMYLQGVDNGFELNFNGREGADKITYGDVFKQAEEEYSRHNFEYADVVALKRHFEDAEAECKALLAQGAAAGGEGLHRCVLPAYDQCIKASHRFNLLDARGVISVTERQSYILRVRELAKACGEAWLRTAGGGAA
;
A
#
# COMPACT_ATOMS: atom_id res chain seq x y z
N MET A 1 31.49 -36.09 19.16
CA MET A 1 31.45 -34.78 18.49
C MET A 1 30.04 -34.25 18.64
N THR A 2 29.81 -33.40 19.64
CA THR A 2 28.54 -32.70 19.80
C THR A 2 28.41 -31.74 18.63
N ALA A 3 27.42 -31.96 17.76
CA ALA A 3 27.06 -31.00 16.74
C ALA A 3 26.72 -29.69 17.44
N THR A 4 27.56 -28.67 17.26
CA THR A 4 27.19 -27.30 17.61
C THR A 4 25.95 -26.97 16.80
N ALA A 5 24.80 -26.86 17.48
CA ALA A 5 23.59 -26.34 16.85
C ALA A 5 23.97 -25.03 16.16
N SER A 6 23.79 -24.95 14.85
CA SER A 6 24.02 -23.71 14.11
C SER A 6 23.19 -22.61 14.76
N ALA A 7 23.78 -21.43 14.95
CA ALA A 7 23.03 -20.28 15.42
C ALA A 7 21.77 -20.12 14.56
N PRO A 8 20.62 -19.81 15.16
CA PRO A 8 19.38 -19.66 14.40
C PRO A 8 19.54 -18.59 13.33
N ASP A 9 18.96 -18.82 12.16
CA ASP A 9 18.97 -17.85 11.06
C ASP A 9 18.16 -16.61 11.47
N VAL A 10 18.85 -15.48 11.59
CA VAL A 10 18.26 -14.19 11.97
C VAL A 10 17.30 -13.65 10.90
N ASN A 11 17.32 -14.20 9.69
CA ASN A 11 16.41 -13.84 8.61
C ASN A 11 15.27 -14.86 8.42
N ASP A 12 15.12 -15.86 9.30
CA ASP A 12 13.97 -16.77 9.26
C ASP A 12 12.67 -15.98 9.55
N PRO A 13 11.70 -15.94 8.62
CA PRO A 13 10.44 -15.20 8.81
C PRO A 13 9.66 -15.58 10.07
N ARG A 14 9.80 -16.83 10.56
CA ARG A 14 9.15 -17.34 11.78
C ARG A 14 9.66 -16.70 13.06
N ARG A 15 10.70 -15.87 12.97
CA ARG A 15 11.24 -15.09 14.10
C ARG A 15 11.66 -13.67 13.73
N SER A 16 11.52 -13.26 12.47
CA SER A 16 12.13 -12.02 11.96
C SER A 16 11.20 -11.31 10.99
N PHE A 17 10.68 -10.14 11.38
CA PHE A 17 9.85 -9.30 10.52
C PHE A 17 10.61 -8.84 9.27
N GLN A 18 11.88 -8.45 9.41
CA GLN A 18 12.70 -8.11 8.25
C GLN A 18 12.99 -9.35 7.37
N GLY A 19 13.12 -10.54 7.97
CA GLY A 19 13.28 -11.80 7.27
C GLY A 19 12.10 -12.14 6.37
N LEU A 20 10.88 -11.89 6.87
CA LEU A 20 9.63 -11.98 6.09
C LEU A 20 9.68 -11.09 4.85
N ILE A 21 10.01 -9.80 5.02
CA ILE A 21 10.11 -8.84 3.91
C ILE A 21 11.13 -9.30 2.87
N LEU A 22 12.35 -9.64 3.29
CA LEU A 22 13.43 -10.06 2.39
C LEU A 22 13.05 -11.31 1.60
N THR A 23 12.32 -12.24 2.24
CA THR A 23 11.85 -13.46 1.61
C THR A 23 10.82 -13.18 0.52
N LEU A 24 9.83 -12.31 0.78
CA LEU A 24 8.84 -11.89 -0.22
C LEU A 24 9.48 -11.12 -1.39
N GLN A 25 10.41 -10.21 -1.10
CA GLN A 25 11.15 -9.48 -2.14
C GLN A 25 11.90 -10.44 -3.07
N ARG A 26 12.62 -11.42 -2.49
CA ARG A 26 13.33 -12.43 -3.27
C ARG A 26 12.36 -13.29 -4.10
N PHE A 27 11.30 -13.80 -3.48
CA PHE A 27 10.30 -14.62 -4.16
C PHE A 27 9.73 -13.91 -5.40
N TRP A 28 9.26 -12.67 -5.23
CA TRP A 28 8.66 -11.92 -6.35
C TRP A 28 9.68 -11.46 -7.38
N ALA A 29 10.94 -11.20 -6.99
CA ALA A 29 12.01 -10.98 -7.95
C ALA A 29 12.24 -12.21 -8.85
N GLU A 30 12.20 -13.42 -8.29
CA GLU A 30 12.30 -14.69 -9.03
C GLU A 30 11.10 -14.90 -9.99
N GLN A 31 9.92 -14.34 -9.67
CA GLN A 31 8.75 -14.31 -10.57
C GLN A 31 8.83 -13.20 -11.66
N GLY A 32 9.94 -12.48 -11.73
CA GLY A 32 10.20 -11.45 -12.73
C GLY A 32 9.65 -10.07 -12.40
N CYS A 33 9.30 -9.81 -11.13
CA CYS A 33 8.96 -8.46 -10.69
C CYS A 33 10.20 -7.58 -10.55
N VAL A 34 10.09 -6.32 -10.95
CA VAL A 34 11.03 -5.29 -10.50
C VAL A 34 10.77 -5.02 -9.02
N VAL A 35 11.79 -5.17 -8.16
CA VAL A 35 11.66 -4.84 -6.74
C VAL A 35 11.86 -3.33 -6.57
N LEU A 36 10.79 -2.62 -6.24
CA LEU A 36 10.82 -1.18 -6.03
C LEU A 36 10.98 -0.82 -4.55
N GLN A 37 11.27 0.44 -4.31
CA GLN A 37 11.31 1.02 -2.97
C GLN A 37 9.94 1.61 -2.60
N PRO A 38 9.65 1.77 -1.29
CA PRO A 38 8.53 2.56 -0.83
C PRO A 38 8.45 3.92 -1.53
N TYR A 39 7.23 4.39 -1.79
CA TYR A 39 7.05 5.77 -2.21
C TYR A 39 7.40 6.73 -1.08
N ASP A 40 8.10 7.82 -1.40
CA ASP A 40 8.63 8.80 -0.45
C ASP A 40 7.60 9.85 0.00
N MET A 41 6.31 9.56 -0.25
CA MET A 41 5.15 10.37 0.10
C MET A 41 4.16 9.58 0.95
N GLU A 42 3.40 10.25 1.83
CA GLU A 42 2.40 9.58 2.66
C GLU A 42 1.23 9.06 1.81
N VAL A 43 1.04 7.73 1.82
CA VAL A 43 -0.06 7.05 1.11
C VAL A 43 -0.81 6.10 2.02
N GLY A 44 -2.11 5.88 1.75
CA GLY A 44 -2.96 5.00 2.57
C GLY A 44 -2.90 3.51 2.22
N ALA A 45 -2.30 3.18 1.07
CA ALA A 45 -2.08 1.82 0.58
C ALA A 45 -1.01 1.80 -0.52
N GLY A 46 -0.42 0.62 -0.80
CA GLY A 46 0.47 0.34 -1.92
C GLY A 46 -0.11 0.71 -3.29
N THR A 47 -1.43 0.66 -3.43
CA THR A 47 -2.16 1.05 -4.64
C THR A 47 -1.89 2.50 -5.05
N PHE A 48 -1.77 3.43 -4.09
CA PHE A 48 -1.52 4.86 -4.35
C PHE A 48 -0.08 5.15 -4.83
N HIS A 49 0.83 4.19 -4.77
CA HIS A 49 2.14 4.36 -5.38
C HIS A 49 1.95 4.50 -6.91
N PRO A 50 2.62 5.44 -7.60
CA PRO A 50 2.51 5.56 -9.07
C PRO A 50 2.89 4.28 -9.83
N ALA A 51 3.70 3.40 -9.23
CA ALA A 51 4.05 2.09 -9.76
C ALA A 51 2.87 1.10 -9.80
N THR A 52 1.75 1.41 -9.15
CA THR A 52 0.50 0.66 -9.25
C THR A 52 -0.57 1.50 -9.96
N THR A 53 -1.02 2.61 -9.37
CA THR A 53 -2.14 3.40 -9.93
C THR A 53 -1.92 3.86 -11.37
N LEU A 54 -0.75 4.43 -11.69
CA LEU A 54 -0.52 4.92 -13.05
C LEU A 54 -0.09 3.78 -13.98
N ARG A 55 0.76 2.86 -13.50
CA ARG A 55 1.25 1.75 -14.33
C ARG A 55 0.19 0.70 -14.67
N SER A 56 -0.90 0.60 -13.91
CA SER A 56 -2.05 -0.24 -14.26
C SER A 56 -2.74 0.25 -15.54
N LEU A 57 -2.62 1.54 -15.87
CA LEU A 57 -3.22 2.17 -17.06
C LEU A 57 -2.39 1.97 -18.33
N GLY A 58 -3.07 1.98 -19.47
CA GLY A 58 -2.48 1.88 -20.80
C GLY A 58 -2.04 0.46 -21.18
N PRO A 59 -1.51 0.24 -22.39
CA PRO A 59 -1.27 -1.10 -22.92
C PRO A 59 0.03 -1.75 -22.44
N LYS A 60 0.96 -0.98 -21.85
CA LYS A 60 2.31 -1.49 -21.51
C LYS A 60 2.25 -2.51 -20.37
N PRO A 61 2.82 -3.73 -20.56
CA PRO A 61 2.97 -4.71 -19.48
C PRO A 61 3.84 -4.17 -18.34
N TRP A 62 3.59 -4.66 -17.13
CA TRP A 62 4.27 -4.22 -15.93
C TRP A 62 4.24 -5.29 -14.84
N LYS A 63 5.37 -5.51 -14.16
CA LYS A 63 5.47 -6.39 -13.00
C LYS A 63 6.35 -5.74 -11.95
N ALA A 64 5.79 -5.46 -10.77
CA ALA A 64 6.56 -4.88 -9.68
C ALA A 64 6.12 -5.44 -8.33
N ALA A 65 7.05 -5.46 -7.38
CA ALA A 65 6.82 -5.81 -6.00
C ALA A 65 7.57 -4.86 -5.08
N TYR A 66 6.95 -4.43 -3.97
CA TYR A 66 7.56 -3.47 -3.06
C TYR A 66 6.88 -3.44 -1.70
N VAL A 67 7.62 -3.03 -0.68
CA VAL A 67 7.03 -2.65 0.60
C VAL A 67 6.43 -1.25 0.46
N GLN A 68 5.24 -1.03 1.00
CA GLN A 68 4.66 0.30 1.17
C GLN A 68 4.28 0.53 2.64
N PRO A 69 5.05 1.33 3.39
CA PRO A 69 4.56 1.91 4.63
C PRO A 69 3.33 2.77 4.31
N SER A 70 2.22 2.43 4.95
CA SER A 70 0.90 2.98 4.67
C SER A 70 0.37 3.71 5.88
N ARG A 71 -0.16 4.92 5.69
CA ARG A 71 -0.73 5.77 6.74
C ARG A 71 -2.24 5.90 6.59
N ARG A 72 -2.96 5.40 7.58
CA ARG A 72 -4.41 5.54 7.74
C ARG A 72 -4.72 6.28 9.05
N PRO A 73 -4.74 7.63 9.03
CA PRO A 73 -4.92 8.44 10.24
C PRO A 73 -6.08 8.03 11.16
N THR A 74 -7.22 7.62 10.59
CA THR A 74 -8.42 7.17 11.32
C THR A 74 -8.23 5.85 12.07
N ASP A 75 -7.22 5.07 11.69
CA ASP A 75 -6.97 3.74 12.26
C ASP A 75 -6.12 3.81 13.52
N GLY A 76 -5.63 4.98 13.92
CA GLY A 76 -4.78 5.15 15.10
C GLY A 76 -5.45 4.71 16.40
N ARG A 77 -4.69 4.06 17.27
CA ARG A 77 -5.20 3.54 18.57
C ARG A 77 -4.27 3.83 19.74
N TYR A 78 -3.50 4.91 19.66
CA TYR A 78 -2.61 5.38 20.74
C TYR A 78 -1.63 4.32 21.26
N GLY A 79 -1.22 3.35 20.42
CA GLY A 79 -0.35 2.26 20.85
C GLY A 79 -0.99 1.24 21.80
N GLU A 80 -2.31 1.29 21.99
CA GLU A 80 -3.04 0.44 22.94
C GLU A 80 -3.70 -0.79 22.28
N ASN A 81 -3.99 -0.72 20.98
CA ASN A 81 -4.59 -1.85 20.26
C ASN A 81 -3.52 -2.82 19.74
N PRO A 82 -3.69 -4.14 19.91
CA PRO A 82 -2.69 -5.13 19.48
C PRO A 82 -2.59 -5.32 17.97
N ASN A 83 -3.63 -4.96 17.20
CA ASN A 83 -3.81 -5.39 15.80
C ASN A 83 -4.10 -4.24 14.82
N ARG A 84 -4.21 -3.00 15.31
CA ARG A 84 -4.67 -1.86 14.51
C ARG A 84 -3.79 -0.64 14.78
N PHE A 85 -3.20 -0.14 13.70
CA PHE A 85 -2.20 0.93 13.70
C PHE A 85 -2.57 2.01 12.68
N GLN A 86 -2.26 3.28 12.96
CA GLN A 86 -2.35 4.31 11.91
C GLN A 86 -1.24 4.19 10.87
N HIS A 87 -0.11 3.56 11.20
CA HIS A 87 0.98 3.25 10.29
C HIS A 87 1.34 1.77 10.34
N TYR A 88 1.39 1.12 9.18
CA TYR A 88 1.72 -0.29 9.05
C TYR A 88 2.35 -0.56 7.67
N TYR A 89 2.97 -1.73 7.51
CA TYR A 89 3.60 -2.12 6.26
C TYR A 89 2.70 -3.03 5.43
N GLN A 90 2.43 -2.60 4.20
CA GLN A 90 1.96 -3.48 3.16
C GLN A 90 3.14 -4.05 2.38
N PHE A 91 3.03 -5.29 1.92
CA PHE A 91 3.79 -5.74 0.76
C PHE A 91 2.85 -5.72 -0.44
N GLN A 92 3.28 -5.08 -1.51
CA GLN A 92 2.47 -4.79 -2.67
C GLN A 92 3.05 -5.52 -3.88
N VAL A 93 2.20 -6.17 -4.66
CA VAL A 93 2.55 -6.79 -5.94
C VAL A 93 1.54 -6.35 -6.98
N ILE A 94 2.03 -5.98 -8.16
CA ILE A 94 1.22 -5.62 -9.31
C ILE A 94 1.72 -6.38 -10.53
N LEU A 95 0.84 -7.17 -11.16
CA LEU A 95 1.13 -7.99 -12.34
C LEU A 95 0.17 -7.61 -13.47
N LYS A 96 0.72 -7.08 -14.55
CA LYS A 96 -0.03 -6.60 -15.72
C LYS A 96 0.59 -7.18 -17.01
N PRO A 97 -0.15 -7.99 -17.78
CA PRO A 97 -1.50 -8.50 -17.47
C PRO A 97 -1.52 -9.40 -16.24
N SER A 98 -2.69 -9.54 -15.61
CA SER A 98 -2.90 -10.52 -14.54
C SER A 98 -2.65 -11.94 -15.06
N PRO A 99 -1.81 -12.76 -14.39
CA PRO A 99 -1.58 -14.14 -14.79
C PRO A 99 -2.75 -15.04 -14.39
N GLU A 100 -2.98 -16.10 -15.16
CA GLU A 100 -4.04 -17.09 -14.88
C GLU A 100 -3.84 -17.80 -13.53
N ASN A 101 -2.59 -17.99 -13.10
CA ASN A 101 -2.22 -18.67 -11.86
C ASN A 101 -1.89 -17.72 -10.69
N LEU A 102 -2.49 -16.52 -10.66
CA LEU A 102 -2.20 -15.52 -9.62
C LEU A 102 -2.38 -16.05 -8.19
N GLN A 103 -3.46 -16.79 -7.93
CA GLN A 103 -3.72 -17.39 -6.61
C GLN A 103 -2.66 -18.44 -6.23
N GLU A 104 -2.20 -19.24 -7.19
CA GLU A 104 -1.15 -20.23 -6.96
C GLU A 104 0.19 -19.54 -6.60
N LEU A 105 0.57 -18.51 -7.34
CA LEU A 105 1.78 -17.72 -7.04
C LEU A 105 1.73 -17.10 -5.64
N TYR A 106 0.57 -16.59 -5.25
CA TYR A 106 0.36 -16.09 -3.90
C TYR A 106 0.52 -17.19 -2.83
N LEU A 107 -0.11 -18.35 -2.99
CA LEU A 107 0.03 -19.46 -2.05
C LEU A 107 1.49 -19.92 -1.94
N GLN A 108 2.20 -20.03 -3.06
CA GLN A 108 3.63 -20.33 -3.07
C GLN A 108 4.45 -19.27 -2.31
N SER A 109 4.07 -17.99 -2.40
CA SER A 109 4.72 -16.92 -1.62
C SER A 109 4.49 -17.07 -0.11
N LEU A 110 3.30 -17.54 0.30
CA LEU A 110 3.00 -17.83 1.72
C LEU A 110 3.82 -19.03 2.21
N TYR A 111 4.00 -20.06 1.38
CA TYR A 111 4.83 -21.21 1.73
C TYR A 111 6.31 -20.82 1.84
N ALA A 112 6.78 -19.93 0.96
CA ALA A 112 8.14 -19.43 0.99
C ALA A 112 8.48 -18.69 2.29
N ILE A 113 7.50 -17.99 2.90
CA ILE A 113 7.66 -17.32 4.19
C ILE A 113 7.40 -18.25 5.39
N GLY A 114 7.06 -19.52 5.15
CA GLY A 114 6.94 -20.54 6.19
C GLY A 114 5.52 -20.79 6.72
N ILE A 115 4.47 -20.29 6.06
CA ILE A 115 3.09 -20.72 6.34
C ILE A 115 2.93 -22.16 5.85
N ASP A 116 2.64 -23.08 6.77
CA ASP A 116 2.37 -24.48 6.44
C ASP A 116 0.87 -24.70 6.17
N PRO A 117 0.45 -25.08 4.93
CA PRO A 117 -0.95 -25.31 4.61
C PRO A 117 -1.57 -26.51 5.34
N ALA A 118 -0.77 -27.39 5.95
CA ALA A 118 -1.27 -28.47 6.79
C ALA A 118 -1.64 -28.00 8.22
N LEU A 119 -1.12 -26.84 8.63
CA LEU A 119 -1.32 -26.28 9.97
C LEU A 119 -2.25 -25.06 9.98
N HIS A 120 -2.34 -24.33 8.86
CA HIS A 120 -3.11 -23.10 8.73
C HIS A 120 -4.26 -23.24 7.73
N ASP A 121 -5.44 -22.76 8.13
CA ASP A 121 -6.63 -22.73 7.28
C ASP A 121 -6.65 -21.45 6.44
N ILE A 122 -6.34 -21.60 5.14
CA ILE A 122 -6.31 -20.50 4.17
C ILE A 122 -7.61 -20.50 3.37
N ARG A 123 -8.34 -19.38 3.41
CA ARG A 123 -9.61 -19.20 2.70
C ARG A 123 -9.60 -17.96 1.83
N PHE A 124 -10.15 -18.08 0.63
CA PHE A 124 -10.45 -16.96 -0.25
C PHE A 124 -11.93 -16.63 -0.11
N VAL A 125 -12.23 -15.45 0.44
CA VAL A 125 -13.58 -14.94 0.62
C VAL A 125 -13.80 -13.88 -0.45
N GLU A 126 -14.83 -14.04 -1.28
CA GLU A 126 -15.15 -13.07 -2.33
C GLU A 126 -15.42 -11.70 -1.71
N ASP A 127 -14.70 -10.70 -2.20
CA ASP A 127 -14.88 -9.30 -1.82
C ASP A 127 -14.43 -8.39 -2.96
N ASP A 128 -15.29 -7.43 -3.30
CA ASP A 128 -14.98 -6.42 -4.31
C ASP A 128 -14.28 -5.25 -3.63
N TRP A 129 -13.19 -4.77 -4.24
CA TRP A 129 -12.43 -3.67 -3.69
C TRP A 129 -12.77 -2.36 -4.41
N GLU A 130 -12.98 -1.29 -3.64
CA GLU A 130 -13.12 0.08 -4.16
C GLU A 130 -12.21 1.05 -3.39
N SER A 131 -11.55 1.95 -4.13
CA SER A 131 -10.97 3.18 -3.59
C SER A 131 -11.65 4.39 -4.20
N PRO A 132 -12.59 5.02 -3.47
CA PRO A 132 -13.37 6.12 -4.01
C PRO A 132 -12.50 7.30 -4.45
N THR A 133 -11.47 7.66 -3.68
CA THR A 133 -10.58 8.79 -4.00
C THR A 133 -9.70 8.55 -5.22
N LEU A 134 -9.37 7.30 -5.55
CA LEU A 134 -8.65 6.96 -6.77
C LEU A 134 -9.58 6.69 -7.95
N GLY A 135 -10.90 6.66 -7.75
CA GLY A 135 -11.84 6.19 -8.77
C GLY A 135 -11.45 4.80 -9.29
N ALA A 136 -10.99 3.94 -8.37
CA ALA A 136 -10.47 2.62 -8.67
C ALA A 136 -11.38 1.56 -8.07
N TRP A 137 -11.62 0.49 -8.81
CA TRP A 137 -12.33 -0.68 -8.33
C TRP A 137 -11.92 -1.94 -9.09
N GLY A 138 -12.12 -3.09 -8.46
CA GLY A 138 -11.87 -4.39 -9.06
C GLY A 138 -12.55 -5.52 -8.32
N LEU A 139 -12.71 -6.64 -9.03
CA LEU A 139 -13.18 -7.89 -8.45
C LEU A 139 -12.06 -8.54 -7.65
N GLY A 140 -12.37 -9.29 -6.60
CA GLY A 140 -11.30 -9.83 -5.78
C GLY A 140 -11.71 -10.81 -4.71
N TRP A 141 -10.75 -11.05 -3.82
CA TRP A 141 -10.90 -11.88 -2.65
C TRP A 141 -10.12 -11.26 -1.50
N GLU A 142 -10.71 -11.32 -0.31
CA GLU A 142 -9.92 -11.29 0.92
C GLU A 142 -9.34 -12.69 1.16
N CYS A 143 -8.04 -12.75 1.46
CA CYS A 143 -7.41 -13.97 1.93
C CYS A 143 -7.38 -13.99 3.44
N TRP A 144 -8.03 -14.98 4.04
CA TRP A 144 -8.07 -15.21 5.47
C TRP A 144 -7.15 -16.38 5.84
N CYS A 145 -6.38 -16.23 6.90
CA CYS A 145 -5.54 -17.28 7.50
C CYS A 145 -5.98 -17.42 8.96
N ASP A 146 -6.42 -18.60 9.39
CA ASP A 146 -6.86 -18.88 10.77
C ASP A 146 -7.81 -17.82 11.36
N GLY A 147 -8.74 -17.32 10.55
CA GLY A 147 -9.76 -16.37 11.00
C GLY A 147 -9.32 -14.90 11.07
N MET A 148 -8.15 -14.53 10.53
CA MET A 148 -7.78 -13.13 10.27
C MET A 148 -7.48 -12.90 8.79
N GLU A 149 -8.00 -11.81 8.25
CA GLU A 149 -7.66 -11.31 6.91
C GLU A 149 -6.17 -10.93 6.86
N VAL A 150 -5.39 -11.58 6.00
CA VAL A 150 -3.94 -11.38 5.87
C VAL A 150 -3.53 -10.72 4.55
N SER A 151 -4.35 -10.81 3.51
CA SER A 151 -4.07 -10.19 2.22
C SER A 151 -5.35 -9.84 1.45
N GLN A 152 -5.26 -8.88 0.53
CA GLN A 152 -6.28 -8.54 -0.45
C GLN A 152 -5.80 -8.93 -1.86
N PHE A 153 -6.70 -9.53 -2.65
CA PHE A 153 -6.59 -9.71 -4.09
C PHE A 153 -7.50 -8.72 -4.80
N THR A 154 -7.02 -8.09 -5.86
CA THR A 154 -7.85 -7.23 -6.70
C THR A 154 -7.46 -7.32 -8.16
N TYR A 155 -8.43 -7.58 -9.02
CA TYR A 155 -8.32 -7.56 -10.47
C TYR A 155 -8.90 -6.24 -10.96
N PHE A 156 -8.03 -5.26 -11.20
CA PHE A 156 -8.48 -3.91 -11.53
C PHE A 156 -9.31 -3.90 -12.81
N GLN A 157 -10.57 -3.49 -12.67
CA GLN A 157 -11.45 -3.20 -13.79
C GLN A 157 -11.30 -1.73 -14.19
N GLN A 158 -11.19 -0.85 -13.19
CA GLN A 158 -11.03 0.58 -13.40
C GLN A 158 -10.02 1.15 -12.40
N VAL A 159 -9.18 2.08 -12.84
CA VAL A 159 -8.29 2.89 -11.99
C VAL A 159 -8.32 4.32 -12.52
N ALA A 160 -8.32 5.33 -11.64
CA ALA A 160 -8.43 6.73 -12.05
C ALA A 160 -9.66 7.00 -12.95
N GLY A 161 -10.76 6.26 -12.76
CA GLY A 161 -11.92 6.38 -13.61
C GLY A 161 -11.74 5.84 -15.04
N ILE A 162 -10.65 5.12 -15.33
CA ILE A 162 -10.30 4.60 -16.65
C ILE A 162 -10.25 3.07 -16.62
N GLU A 163 -10.81 2.43 -17.65
CA GLU A 163 -10.77 0.97 -17.79
C GLU A 163 -9.33 0.45 -17.92
N CYS A 164 -9.00 -0.58 -17.14
CA CYS A 164 -7.69 -1.22 -17.19
C CYS A 164 -7.66 -2.26 -18.32
N SER A 165 -6.95 -1.93 -19.39
CA SER A 165 -6.76 -2.84 -20.54
C SER A 165 -5.28 -2.92 -20.92
N PRO A 166 -4.59 -4.04 -20.60
CA PRO A 166 -5.10 -5.26 -19.96
C PRO A 166 -5.35 -5.10 -18.44
N VAL A 167 -6.20 -5.97 -17.88
CA VAL A 167 -6.46 -6.07 -16.43
C VAL A 167 -5.17 -6.38 -15.68
N SER A 168 -4.97 -5.67 -14.56
CA SER A 168 -3.85 -5.91 -13.65
C SER A 168 -4.32 -6.72 -12.44
N GLY A 169 -3.52 -7.70 -12.02
CA GLY A 169 -3.69 -8.41 -10.76
C GLY A 169 -2.87 -7.72 -9.67
N GLU A 170 -3.55 -7.26 -8.63
CA GLU A 170 -2.98 -6.66 -7.43
C GLU A 170 -3.02 -7.68 -6.28
N LEU A 171 -1.88 -7.82 -5.57
CA LEU A 171 -1.82 -8.51 -4.28
C LEU A 171 -1.29 -7.55 -3.23
N THR A 172 -2.01 -7.46 -2.11
CA THR A 172 -1.63 -6.60 -0.99
C THR A 172 -1.58 -7.43 0.28
N TYR A 173 -0.40 -7.63 0.84
CA TYR A 173 -0.18 -8.40 2.07
C TYR A 173 -0.16 -7.47 3.27
N GLY A 174 -0.84 -7.83 4.36
CA GLY A 174 -0.70 -7.23 5.68
C GLY A 174 0.47 -7.87 6.43
N LEU A 175 1.64 -7.23 6.43
CA LEU A 175 2.87 -7.86 6.91
C LEU A 175 2.87 -8.13 8.41
N GLU A 176 2.33 -7.22 9.22
CA GLU A 176 2.24 -7.40 10.68
C GLU A 176 1.36 -8.60 11.02
N ARG A 177 0.20 -8.72 10.36
CA ARG A 177 -0.73 -9.84 10.56
C ARG A 177 -0.10 -11.18 10.19
N LEU A 178 0.59 -11.25 9.04
CA LEU A 178 1.33 -12.45 8.64
C LEU A 178 2.45 -12.80 9.62
N ALA A 179 3.22 -11.79 10.05
CA ALA A 179 4.31 -11.99 10.99
C ALA A 179 3.80 -12.46 12.37
N MET A 180 2.64 -11.97 12.82
CA MET A 180 2.02 -12.39 14.08
C MET A 180 1.73 -13.88 14.09
N TYR A 181 1.18 -14.40 12.98
CA TYR A 181 0.99 -15.84 12.81
C TYR A 181 2.31 -16.62 12.80
N LEU A 182 3.27 -16.18 12.00
CA LEU A 182 4.56 -16.85 11.85
C LEU A 182 5.37 -16.89 13.15
N GLN A 183 5.26 -15.86 13.98
CA GLN A 183 5.99 -15.74 15.25
C GLN A 183 5.18 -16.20 16.46
N GLY A 184 3.88 -16.50 16.29
CA GLY A 184 2.99 -16.95 17.35
C GLY A 184 2.75 -15.91 18.45
N VAL A 185 2.54 -14.64 18.06
CA VAL A 185 2.26 -13.54 18.99
C VAL A 185 0.90 -12.89 18.67
N ASP A 186 0.16 -12.50 19.71
CA ASP A 186 -1.19 -11.91 19.58
C ASP A 186 -1.18 -10.38 19.61
N ASN A 187 0.01 -9.76 19.74
CA ASN A 187 0.20 -8.31 19.76
C ASN A 187 1.31 -7.92 18.79
N GLY A 188 0.99 -7.10 17.79
CA GLY A 188 1.94 -6.67 16.77
C GLY A 188 3.16 -5.93 17.33
N PHE A 189 3.05 -5.26 18.48
CA PHE A 189 4.20 -4.60 19.12
C PHE A 189 5.23 -5.58 19.69
N GLU A 190 4.87 -6.86 19.88
CA GLU A 190 5.76 -7.89 20.42
C GLU A 190 6.56 -8.62 19.33
N LEU A 191 6.23 -8.39 18.06
CA LEU A 191 6.94 -8.97 16.92
C LEU A 191 8.44 -8.74 17.02
N ASN A 192 9.23 -9.80 16.87
CA ASN A 192 10.67 -9.70 16.73
C ASN A 192 11.00 -9.15 15.35
N PHE A 193 11.53 -7.93 15.33
CA PHE A 193 11.77 -7.20 14.10
C PHE A 193 12.99 -7.75 13.35
N ASN A 194 14.09 -8.01 14.08
CA ASN A 194 15.40 -8.30 13.52
C ASN A 194 15.86 -9.75 13.65
N GLY A 195 15.04 -10.63 14.25
CA GLY A 195 15.34 -12.06 14.43
C GLY A 195 16.38 -12.39 15.49
N ARG A 196 16.87 -11.39 16.23
CA ARG A 196 17.86 -11.57 17.31
C ARG A 196 17.19 -11.88 18.65
N GLU A 197 18.00 -12.27 19.62
CA GLU A 197 17.56 -12.63 20.98
C GLU A 197 18.33 -11.83 22.03
N GLY A 198 17.82 -11.83 23.26
CA GLY A 198 18.47 -11.16 24.39
C GLY A 198 18.57 -9.65 24.19
N ALA A 199 19.72 -9.07 24.53
CA ALA A 199 19.94 -7.62 24.49
C ALA A 199 19.98 -7.04 23.06
N ASP A 200 20.20 -7.87 22.04
CA ASP A 200 20.25 -7.43 20.64
C ASP A 200 18.89 -7.54 19.92
N LYS A 201 17.86 -8.08 20.59
CA LYS A 201 16.51 -8.18 20.04
C LYS A 201 15.89 -6.80 19.95
N ILE A 202 15.36 -6.47 18.77
CA ILE A 202 14.55 -5.27 18.55
C ILE A 202 13.14 -5.73 18.22
N THR A 203 12.15 -5.26 18.97
CA THR A 203 10.74 -5.53 18.71
C THR A 203 10.13 -4.47 17.80
N TYR A 204 8.99 -4.79 17.20
CA TYR A 204 8.20 -3.80 16.46
C TYR A 204 7.75 -2.64 17.37
N GLY A 205 7.48 -2.93 18.64
CA GLY A 205 7.20 -1.93 19.67
C GLY A 205 8.34 -0.95 19.91
N ASP A 206 9.59 -1.44 19.96
CA ASP A 206 10.78 -0.59 20.10
C ASP A 206 10.93 0.40 18.94
N VAL A 207 10.43 0.03 17.75
CA VAL A 207 10.52 0.87 16.55
C VAL A 207 9.31 1.81 16.41
N PHE A 208 8.09 1.33 16.69
CA PHE A 208 6.87 2.02 16.27
C PHE A 208 5.90 2.41 17.38
N LYS A 209 6.02 1.90 18.61
CA LYS A 209 5.00 2.15 19.64
C LYS A 209 4.90 3.63 20.00
N GLN A 210 6.04 4.29 20.22
CA GLN A 210 6.08 5.74 20.46
C GLN A 210 5.49 6.52 19.28
N ALA A 211 5.84 6.14 18.04
CA ALA A 211 5.29 6.80 16.85
C ALA A 211 3.77 6.65 16.77
N GLU A 212 3.22 5.46 17.06
CA GLU A 212 1.77 5.22 17.04
C GLU A 212 1.04 6.07 18.09
N GLU A 213 1.60 6.23 19.28
CA GLU A 213 1.10 7.11 20.35
C GLU A 213 1.08 8.57 19.89
N GLU A 214 2.21 9.07 19.38
CA GLU A 214 2.38 10.47 18.98
C GLU A 214 1.54 10.83 17.74
N TYR A 215 1.53 9.98 16.71
CA TYR A 215 0.73 10.20 15.52
C TYR A 215 -0.77 10.09 15.81
N SER A 216 -1.21 9.22 16.71
CA SER A 216 -2.61 9.19 17.13
C SER A 216 -3.03 10.53 17.75
N ARG A 217 -2.23 11.07 18.68
CA ARG A 217 -2.51 12.40 19.28
C ARG A 217 -2.50 13.50 18.23
N HIS A 218 -1.51 13.51 17.33
CA HIS A 218 -1.49 14.47 16.24
C HIS A 218 -2.76 14.39 15.38
N ASN A 219 -3.11 13.19 14.91
CA ASN A 219 -4.20 12.97 13.96
C ASN A 219 -5.58 13.27 14.56
N PHE A 220 -5.79 12.98 15.85
CA PHE A 220 -7.08 13.12 16.51
C PHE A 220 -7.24 14.39 17.34
N GLU A 221 -6.15 14.98 17.84
CA GLU A 221 -6.20 16.08 18.81
C GLU A 221 -5.55 17.36 18.27
N TYR A 222 -4.34 17.27 17.71
CA TYR A 222 -3.48 18.45 17.55
C TYR A 222 -3.34 18.99 16.13
N ALA A 223 -3.64 18.21 15.09
CA ALA A 223 -3.46 18.68 13.72
C ALA A 223 -4.28 19.95 13.44
N ASP A 224 -3.61 21.00 12.95
CA ASP A 224 -4.22 22.29 12.64
C ASP A 224 -5.15 22.18 11.43
N VAL A 225 -6.45 22.22 11.70
CA VAL A 225 -7.51 22.08 10.71
C VAL A 225 -7.48 23.21 9.67
N VAL A 226 -7.17 24.44 10.07
CA VAL A 226 -7.14 25.59 9.15
C VAL A 226 -5.97 25.44 8.18
N ALA A 227 -4.80 25.07 8.69
CA ALA A 227 -3.64 24.78 7.85
C ALA A 227 -3.87 23.58 6.92
N LEU A 228 -4.48 22.50 7.41
CA LEU A 228 -4.80 21.32 6.61
C LEU A 228 -5.75 21.64 5.45
N LYS A 229 -6.81 22.42 5.69
CA LYS A 229 -7.73 22.87 4.63
C LYS A 229 -7.00 23.68 3.56
N ARG A 230 -6.19 24.66 3.98
CA ARG A 230 -5.38 25.46 3.05
C ARG A 230 -4.42 24.59 2.23
N HIS A 231 -3.68 23.69 2.87
CA HIS A 231 -2.74 22.81 2.17
C HIS A 231 -3.43 21.82 1.22
N PHE A 232 -4.67 21.41 1.51
CA PHE A 232 -5.47 20.65 0.56
C PHE A 232 -5.76 21.49 -0.69
N GLU A 233 -6.22 22.73 -0.53
CA GLU A 233 -6.53 23.64 -1.62
C GLU A 233 -5.28 23.99 -2.45
N ASP A 234 -4.14 24.23 -1.79
CA ASP A 234 -2.86 24.49 -2.43
C ASP A 234 -2.42 23.29 -3.30
N ALA A 235 -2.48 22.07 -2.77
CA ALA A 235 -2.13 20.85 -3.50
C ALA A 235 -3.09 20.60 -4.68
N GLU A 236 -4.39 20.83 -4.49
CA GLU A 236 -5.37 20.71 -5.58
C GLU A 236 -5.07 21.70 -6.71
N ALA A 237 -4.80 22.96 -6.37
CA ALA A 237 -4.49 24.01 -7.36
C ALA A 237 -3.20 23.70 -8.12
N GLU A 238 -2.15 23.29 -7.42
CA GLU A 238 -0.85 22.94 -8.01
C GLU A 238 -0.97 21.71 -8.93
N CYS A 239 -1.72 20.68 -8.52
CA CYS A 239 -1.99 19.51 -9.36
C CYS A 239 -2.60 19.93 -10.71
N LYS A 240 -3.66 20.75 -10.67
CA LYS A 240 -4.33 21.25 -11.87
C LYS A 240 -3.40 22.11 -12.73
N ALA A 241 -2.57 22.96 -12.11
CA ALA A 241 -1.61 23.80 -12.81
C ALA A 241 -0.53 22.97 -13.54
N LEU A 242 0.06 21.97 -12.86
CA LEU A 242 1.07 21.07 -13.44
C LEU A 242 0.49 20.23 -14.58
N LEU A 243 -0.75 19.77 -14.45
CA LEU A 243 -1.46 19.08 -15.53
C LEU A 243 -1.63 19.98 -16.76
N ALA A 244 -2.07 21.23 -16.57
CA ALA A 244 -2.24 22.18 -17.67
C ALA A 244 -0.91 22.53 -18.34
N GLN A 245 0.12 22.83 -17.55
CA GLN A 245 1.46 23.15 -18.05
C GLN A 245 2.09 21.95 -18.76
N GLY A 246 1.98 20.75 -18.20
CA GLY A 246 2.51 19.53 -18.80
C GLY A 246 1.84 19.15 -20.11
N ALA A 247 0.56 19.51 -20.29
CA ALA A 247 -0.14 19.38 -21.57
C ALA A 247 0.32 20.43 -22.59
N ALA A 248 0.50 21.70 -22.17
CA ALA A 248 0.93 22.77 -23.05
C ALA A 248 2.40 22.66 -23.50
N ALA A 249 3.28 22.15 -22.64
CA ALA A 249 4.69 21.88 -22.95
C ALA A 249 4.88 20.64 -23.85
N GLY A 250 3.81 19.88 -24.04
CA GLY A 250 3.74 18.71 -24.90
C GLY A 250 3.79 19.03 -26.37
N GLY A 251 4.95 18.86 -27.00
CA GLY A 251 4.99 18.67 -28.45
C GLY A 251 4.20 17.42 -28.85
N GLU A 252 3.47 17.46 -29.97
CA GLU A 252 2.80 16.31 -30.58
C GLU A 252 1.75 15.62 -29.68
N GLY A 253 1.19 16.33 -28.69
CA GLY A 253 0.11 15.82 -27.84
C GLY A 253 0.56 15.01 -26.61
N LEU A 254 1.87 14.91 -26.35
CA LEU A 254 2.42 14.22 -25.19
C LEU A 254 2.32 15.04 -23.90
N HIS A 255 2.08 14.40 -22.75
CA HIS A 255 2.15 15.07 -21.45
C HIS A 255 3.55 14.94 -20.82
N ARG A 256 4.05 16.01 -20.17
CA ARG A 256 5.42 16.06 -19.64
C ARG A 256 5.56 16.20 -18.11
N CYS A 257 4.46 16.40 -17.38
CA CYS A 257 4.48 16.70 -15.92
C CYS A 257 3.47 15.88 -15.09
N VAL A 258 3.07 14.69 -15.53
CA VAL A 258 2.09 13.86 -14.80
C VAL A 258 2.56 13.42 -13.42
N LEU A 259 3.80 12.95 -13.29
CA LEU A 259 4.27 12.38 -12.02
C LEU A 259 4.29 13.45 -10.90
N PRO A 260 4.84 14.66 -11.13
CA PRO A 260 4.73 15.74 -10.15
C PRO A 260 3.28 16.16 -9.85
N ALA A 261 2.38 16.13 -10.84
CA ALA A 261 0.97 16.43 -10.59
C ALA A 261 0.31 15.35 -9.71
N TYR A 262 0.63 14.09 -9.95
CA TYR A 262 0.16 12.98 -9.14
C TYR A 262 0.64 13.07 -7.69
N ASP A 263 1.86 13.56 -7.43
CA ASP A 263 2.32 13.84 -6.06
C ASP A 263 1.41 14.81 -5.32
N GLN A 264 0.91 15.83 -6.01
CA GLN A 264 -0.02 16.79 -5.43
C GLN A 264 -1.41 16.18 -5.21
N CYS A 265 -1.86 15.27 -6.08
CA CYS A 265 -3.05 14.46 -5.84
C CYS A 265 -2.91 13.61 -4.56
N ILE A 266 -1.77 12.96 -4.36
CA ILE A 266 -1.47 12.16 -3.16
C ILE A 266 -1.44 13.03 -1.90
N LYS A 267 -0.79 14.20 -1.96
CA LYS A 267 -0.81 15.17 -0.86
C LYS A 267 -2.25 15.56 -0.50
N ALA A 268 -3.07 15.92 -1.48
CA ALA A 268 -4.48 16.26 -1.25
C ALA A 268 -5.23 15.09 -0.57
N SER A 269 -5.03 13.86 -1.03
CA SER A 269 -5.62 12.66 -0.42
C SER A 269 -5.21 12.49 1.06
N HIS A 270 -3.92 12.65 1.39
CA HIS A 270 -3.46 12.48 2.77
C HIS A 270 -3.93 13.63 3.68
N ARG A 271 -3.96 14.88 3.18
CA ARG A 271 -4.52 16.02 3.93
C ARG A 271 -6.01 15.83 4.21
N PHE A 272 -6.76 15.28 3.25
CA PHE A 272 -8.14 14.86 3.47
C PHE A 272 -8.25 13.80 4.59
N ASN A 273 -7.42 12.75 4.56
CA ASN A 273 -7.47 11.71 5.60
C ASN A 273 -7.18 12.27 7.02
N LEU A 274 -6.30 13.25 7.14
CA LEU A 274 -6.05 13.94 8.41
C LEU A 274 -7.26 14.79 8.85
N LEU A 275 -7.92 15.48 7.92
CA LEU A 275 -9.18 16.21 8.21
C LEU A 275 -10.30 15.26 8.65
N ASP A 276 -10.42 14.09 8.03
CA ASP A 276 -11.39 13.05 8.39
C ASP A 276 -11.09 12.50 9.79
N ALA A 277 -9.83 12.18 10.08
CA ALA A 277 -9.41 11.73 11.42
C ALA A 277 -9.63 12.78 12.51
N ARG A 278 -9.47 14.07 12.19
CA ARG A 278 -9.81 15.15 13.14
C ARG A 278 -11.30 15.22 13.46
N GLY A 279 -12.18 14.56 12.70
CA GLY A 279 -13.63 14.53 12.96
C GLY A 279 -14.31 15.89 12.73
N VAL A 280 -13.70 16.77 11.94
CA VAL A 280 -14.15 18.16 11.72
C VAL A 280 -14.88 18.36 10.39
N ILE A 281 -15.00 17.31 9.58
CA ILE A 281 -15.73 17.32 8.31
C ILE A 281 -17.06 16.59 8.47
N SER A 282 -18.14 17.22 8.00
CA SER A 282 -19.45 16.58 7.91
C SER A 282 -19.46 15.48 6.83
N VAL A 283 -20.48 14.62 6.86
CA VAL A 283 -20.70 13.59 5.82
C VAL A 283 -20.74 14.21 4.42
N THR A 284 -21.40 15.36 4.26
CA THR A 284 -21.50 16.08 2.98
C THR A 284 -20.14 16.64 2.54
N GLU A 285 -19.39 17.25 3.45
CA GLU A 285 -18.03 17.73 3.16
C GLU A 285 -17.10 16.57 2.78
N ARG A 286 -17.20 15.44 3.48
CA ARG A 286 -16.42 14.23 3.18
C ARG A 286 -16.64 13.76 1.74
N GLN A 287 -17.89 13.69 1.29
CA GLN A 287 -18.19 13.33 -0.11
C GLN A 287 -17.62 14.34 -1.11
N SER A 288 -17.68 15.63 -0.78
CA SER A 288 -17.08 16.70 -1.61
C SER A 288 -15.56 16.55 -1.75
N TYR A 289 -14.84 16.28 -0.65
CA TYR A 289 -13.40 16.03 -0.68
C TYR A 289 -13.06 14.78 -1.49
N ILE A 290 -13.79 13.68 -1.29
CA ILE A 290 -13.57 12.44 -2.04
C ILE A 290 -13.72 12.68 -3.55
N LEU A 291 -14.78 13.39 -3.96
CA LEU A 291 -14.99 13.73 -5.36
C LEU A 291 -13.86 14.60 -5.92
N ARG A 292 -13.41 15.62 -5.17
CA ARG A 292 -12.30 16.48 -5.60
C ARG A 292 -11.01 15.69 -5.80
N VAL A 293 -10.65 14.79 -4.88
CA VAL A 293 -9.46 13.93 -5.04
C VAL A 293 -9.64 12.96 -6.22
N ARG A 294 -10.84 12.39 -6.39
CA ARG A 294 -11.19 11.52 -7.53
C ARG A 294 -10.99 12.22 -8.87
N GLU A 295 -11.43 13.47 -8.99
CA GLU A 295 -11.22 14.26 -10.22
C GLU A 295 -9.74 14.54 -10.49
N LEU A 296 -8.93 14.81 -9.45
CA LEU A 296 -7.48 14.93 -9.60
C LEU A 296 -6.84 13.61 -10.07
N ALA A 297 -7.19 12.49 -9.45
CA ALA A 297 -6.67 11.17 -9.80
C ALA A 297 -7.02 10.81 -11.24
N LYS A 298 -8.27 11.04 -11.64
CA LYS A 298 -8.75 10.86 -13.01
C LYS A 298 -7.98 11.69 -14.02
N ALA A 299 -7.81 12.99 -13.75
CA ALA A 299 -7.06 13.87 -14.63
C ALA A 299 -5.58 13.44 -14.75
N CYS A 300 -4.98 12.95 -13.66
CA CYS A 300 -3.63 12.36 -13.69
C CYS A 300 -3.57 11.08 -14.53
N GLY A 301 -4.57 10.20 -14.43
CA GLY A 301 -4.67 8.98 -15.23
C GLY A 301 -4.83 9.26 -16.73
N GLU A 302 -5.72 10.19 -17.09
CA GLU A 302 -5.93 10.61 -18.49
C GLU A 302 -4.66 11.23 -19.08
N ALA A 303 -3.98 12.06 -18.29
CA ALA A 303 -2.71 12.65 -18.70
C ALA A 303 -1.59 11.60 -18.78
N TRP A 304 -1.58 10.59 -17.90
CA TRP A 304 -0.59 9.51 -17.93
C TRP A 304 -0.62 8.73 -19.24
N LEU A 305 -1.82 8.45 -19.76
CA LEU A 305 -2.00 7.78 -21.06
C LEU A 305 -1.38 8.58 -22.23
N ARG A 306 -1.19 9.89 -22.06
CA ARG A 306 -0.50 10.76 -23.02
C ARG A 306 1.00 10.84 -22.78
N THR A 307 1.57 10.04 -21.89
CA THR A 307 3.02 9.96 -21.70
C THR A 307 3.58 8.73 -22.40
N ALA A 308 4.90 8.74 -22.65
CA ALA A 308 5.59 7.54 -23.10
C ALA A 308 5.41 6.37 -22.11
N GLY A 309 5.28 6.63 -20.81
CA GLY A 309 5.03 5.62 -19.79
C GLY A 309 3.65 4.98 -19.89
N GLY A 310 2.63 5.78 -20.25
CA GLY A 310 1.25 5.33 -20.46
C GLY A 310 0.96 4.78 -21.85
N GLY A 311 1.94 4.82 -22.76
CA GLY A 311 1.86 4.17 -24.07
C GLY A 311 1.55 5.09 -25.25
N ALA A 312 1.55 6.40 -25.06
CA ALA A 312 1.56 7.34 -26.19
C ALA A 312 2.87 7.19 -26.98
N ALA A 313 2.75 7.21 -28.31
CA ALA A 313 3.85 7.15 -29.27
C ALA A 313 4.30 8.55 -29.66
#